data_AF-A0A838H8C0-F1
#
_entry.id   AF-A0A838H8C0-F1
#
_cell.length_a   1.000
_cell.length_b   1.000
_cell.length_c   1.000
_cell.angle_alpha   90.00
_cell.angle_beta   90.00
_cell.angle_gamma   90.00
#
_symmetry.space_group_name_H-M   'P 1'
#
loop_
_entity.id
_entity.type
_entity.pdbx_description
1 polymer ?
#
loop_
_entity_poly.entity_id
_entity_poly.type
_entity_poly.pdbx_seq_one_letter_code
_entity_poly.pdbx_strand_id
1 'polypeptide(L)'
;MTRDDPPHPTGAALWFEVPAIAVVVLVLLGRRRFPFAAPATVWLLGAAFSFIDGQLIVSQSGVYLAGVGAALLLGHVRSRRQARVGLAIVVGSALIVVYNQPGHAAGDFIFVPATFVIGWLVGFALRERAEEAEAAEQRAARAEREREATARVAVAEERTRIARELHDVVAHSVSVMVLQVGAVRHRMPESYAEDCEALKNVEQTGRTALAEMRWLLDAMRYDGGGSSWHPTPVSASSTGSWTMSAPQGCPCECRSVASRLNCHPASTSRRTGSCRRASRTS
;
A
#
# COMPACT_ATOMS: atom_id res chain seq x y z
N MET A 1 56.55 47.86 -36.37
CA MET A 1 55.08 47.75 -36.37
C MET A 1 54.73 46.57 -35.45
N THR A 2 54.98 46.75 -34.17
CA THR A 2 54.67 45.81 -33.10
C THR A 2 53.24 46.11 -32.65
N ARG A 3 52.38 45.10 -32.73
CA ARG A 3 51.00 45.15 -32.25
C ARG A 3 51.07 45.18 -30.73
N ASP A 4 50.77 46.32 -30.13
CA ASP A 4 50.52 46.42 -28.69
C ASP A 4 49.19 45.72 -28.41
N ASP A 5 49.25 44.43 -28.06
CA ASP A 5 48.10 43.75 -27.46
C ASP A 5 47.96 44.27 -26.01
N PRO A 6 46.81 44.88 -25.64
CA PRO A 6 46.62 45.34 -24.27
C PRO A 6 46.61 44.13 -23.32
N PRO A 7 47.20 44.23 -22.11
CA PRO A 7 47.20 43.14 -21.14
C PRO A 7 45.76 42.85 -20.71
N HIS A 8 45.26 41.65 -21.06
CA HIS A 8 43.99 41.15 -20.53
C HIS A 8 44.10 41.05 -18.99
N PRO A 9 43.25 41.75 -18.21
CA PRO A 9 43.30 41.70 -16.76
C PRO A 9 42.70 40.38 -16.24
N THR A 10 43.46 39.28 -16.35
CA THR A 10 43.03 37.94 -15.94
C THR A 10 42.84 37.80 -14.42
N GLY A 11 43.46 38.66 -13.61
CA GLY A 11 43.36 38.63 -12.14
C GLY A 11 42.08 39.23 -11.56
N ALA A 12 41.45 40.20 -12.24
CA ALA A 12 40.27 40.93 -11.74
C ALA A 12 38.94 40.22 -12.07
N ALA A 13 38.94 39.18 -12.90
CA ALA A 13 37.75 38.38 -13.18
C ALA A 13 37.58 37.23 -12.15
N LEU A 14 38.68 36.64 -11.68
CA LEU A 14 38.67 35.44 -10.83
C LEU A 14 38.08 35.67 -9.43
N TRP A 15 38.28 36.85 -8.83
CA TRP A 15 37.71 37.17 -7.51
C TRP A 15 36.18 37.32 -7.52
N PHE A 16 35.56 37.57 -8.69
CA PHE A 16 34.11 37.63 -8.86
C PHE A 16 33.51 36.28 -9.29
N GLU A 17 34.23 35.49 -10.08
CA GLU A 17 33.77 34.16 -10.50
C GLU A 17 33.63 33.19 -9.33
N VAL A 18 34.58 33.17 -8.38
CA VAL A 18 34.56 32.23 -7.25
C VAL A 18 33.33 32.43 -6.35
N PRO A 19 32.96 33.67 -5.94
CA PRO A 19 31.70 33.93 -5.25
C PRO A 19 30.46 33.58 -6.08
N ALA A 20 30.47 33.87 -7.38
CA ALA A 20 29.35 33.55 -8.27
C ALA A 20 29.08 32.04 -8.32
N ILE A 21 30.13 31.24 -8.50
CA ILE A 21 30.07 29.79 -8.50
C ILE A 21 29.68 29.28 -7.11
N ALA A 22 30.23 29.85 -6.04
CA ALA A 22 29.87 29.49 -4.66
C ALA A 22 28.38 29.75 -4.39
N VAL A 23 27.80 30.84 -4.90
CA VAL A 23 26.37 31.13 -4.80
C VAL A 23 25.56 30.11 -5.61
N VAL A 24 25.94 29.79 -6.84
CA VAL A 24 25.27 28.77 -7.66
C VAL A 24 25.30 27.39 -6.97
N VAL A 25 26.44 27.00 -6.40
CA VAL A 25 26.62 25.75 -5.65
C VAL A 25 25.79 25.76 -4.36
N LEU A 26 25.76 26.88 -3.63
CA LEU A 26 24.95 27.05 -2.41
C LEU A 26 23.44 26.95 -2.73
N VAL A 27 23.02 27.55 -3.85
CA VAL A 27 21.65 27.49 -4.36
C VAL A 27 21.29 26.06 -4.80
N LEU A 28 22.21 25.33 -5.42
CA LEU A 28 22.06 23.91 -5.76
C LEU A 28 21.99 23.02 -4.51
N LEU A 29 22.74 23.33 -3.45
CA LEU A 29 22.64 22.65 -2.15
C LEU A 29 21.28 22.88 -1.49
N GLY A 30 20.69 24.07 -1.66
CA GLY A 30 19.33 24.41 -1.22
C GLY A 30 18.20 23.75 -2.01
N ARG A 31 18.51 23.05 -3.12
CA ARG A 31 17.53 22.43 -4.02
C ARG A 31 16.62 21.40 -3.34
N ARG A 32 17.07 20.78 -2.23
CA ARG A 32 16.24 19.86 -1.43
C ARG A 32 15.07 20.56 -0.73
N ARG A 33 15.16 21.87 -0.48
CA ARG A 33 14.14 22.63 0.27
C ARG A 33 13.25 23.48 -0.63
N PHE A 34 13.76 23.96 -1.77
CA PHE A 34 12.99 24.76 -2.73
C PHE A 34 13.29 24.35 -4.19
N PRO A 35 12.55 23.39 -4.77
CA PRO A 35 12.82 22.86 -6.11
C PRO A 35 12.62 23.88 -7.25
N PHE A 36 11.86 24.95 -7.02
CA PHE A 36 11.62 26.03 -8.00
C PHE A 36 12.60 27.21 -7.85
N ALA A 37 12.88 27.61 -6.60
CA ALA A 37 13.71 28.80 -6.36
C ALA A 37 15.14 28.60 -6.86
N ALA A 38 15.71 27.40 -6.65
CA ALA A 38 17.10 27.13 -7.02
C ALA A 38 17.40 27.35 -8.53
N PRO A 39 16.71 26.68 -9.47
CA PRO A 39 16.96 26.89 -10.90
C PRO A 39 16.51 28.26 -11.40
N ALA A 40 15.50 28.90 -10.79
CA ALA A 40 15.13 30.28 -11.13
C ALA A 40 16.24 31.28 -10.77
N THR A 41 16.89 31.09 -9.61
CA THR A 41 18.02 31.92 -9.19
C THR A 41 19.23 31.77 -10.12
N VAL A 42 19.49 30.58 -10.67
CA VAL A 42 20.55 30.38 -11.68
C VAL A 42 20.31 31.23 -12.93
N TRP A 43 19.07 31.27 -13.42
CA TRP A 43 18.69 32.10 -14.58
C TRP A 43 18.76 33.60 -14.29
N LEU A 44 18.33 34.03 -13.10
CA LEU A 44 18.41 35.43 -12.68
C LEU A 44 19.86 35.89 -12.48
N LEU A 45 20.71 35.04 -11.88
CA LEU A 45 22.14 35.33 -11.75
C LEU A 45 22.81 35.37 -13.12
N GLY A 46 22.51 34.43 -14.01
CA GLY A 46 23.03 34.44 -15.39
C GLY A 46 22.68 35.75 -16.13
N ALA A 47 21.44 36.21 -16.00
CA ALA A 47 21.03 37.51 -16.56
C ALA A 47 21.77 38.69 -15.90
N ALA A 48 21.94 38.68 -14.58
CA ALA A 48 22.64 39.74 -13.85
C ALA A 48 24.14 39.80 -14.18
N PHE A 49 24.82 38.65 -14.29
CA PHE A 49 26.23 38.58 -14.69
C PHE A 49 26.45 39.04 -16.12
N SER A 50 25.46 38.85 -17.00
CA SER A 50 25.52 39.34 -18.38
C SER A 50 25.80 40.83 -18.43
N PHE A 51 25.20 41.63 -17.54
CA PHE A 51 25.40 43.09 -17.47
C PHE A 51 26.83 43.53 -17.15
N ILE A 52 27.63 42.66 -16.51
CA ILE A 52 29.00 42.96 -16.09
C ILE A 52 29.99 42.58 -17.18
N ASP A 53 29.82 41.42 -17.82
CA ASP A 53 30.73 40.95 -18.87
C ASP A 53 29.99 40.02 -19.86
N GLY A 54 29.65 40.56 -21.05
CA GLY A 54 28.88 39.85 -22.07
C GLY A 54 29.65 38.71 -22.77
N GLN A 55 30.99 38.70 -22.69
CA GLN A 55 31.83 37.68 -23.34
C GLN A 55 32.09 36.43 -22.48
N LEU A 56 31.95 36.53 -21.15
CA LEU A 56 32.23 35.41 -20.24
C LEU A 56 31.20 34.27 -20.34
N ILE A 57 29.95 34.59 -20.71
CA ILE A 57 28.82 33.63 -20.63
C ILE A 57 28.78 32.67 -21.83
N VAL A 58 29.14 33.15 -23.03
CA VAL A 58 29.08 32.34 -24.27
C VAL A 58 30.30 31.44 -24.43
N SER A 59 31.45 31.87 -23.92
CA SER A 59 32.72 31.15 -24.06
C SER A 59 32.88 30.00 -23.06
N GLN A 60 32.21 30.06 -21.90
CA GLN A 60 32.27 29.02 -20.86
C GLN A 60 31.21 27.94 -21.08
N SER A 61 31.62 26.80 -21.65
CA SER A 61 30.74 25.64 -21.93
C SER A 61 30.00 25.13 -20.68
N GLY A 62 30.58 25.33 -19.49
CA GLY A 62 29.99 24.94 -18.21
C GLY A 62 28.72 25.72 -17.85
N VAL A 63 28.67 27.03 -18.16
CA VAL A 63 27.51 27.89 -17.86
C VAL A 63 26.34 27.51 -18.76
N TYR A 64 26.61 27.19 -20.02
CA TYR A 64 25.60 26.71 -20.96
C TYR A 64 24.96 25.39 -20.51
N LEU A 65 25.77 24.39 -20.14
CA LEU A 65 25.27 23.11 -19.63
C LEU A 65 24.49 23.27 -18.32
N ALA A 66 24.94 24.16 -17.43
CA ALA A 66 24.21 24.50 -16.21
C ALA A 66 22.86 25.18 -16.52
N GLY A 67 22.79 26.04 -17.53
CA GLY A 67 21.55 26.67 -18.01
C GLY A 67 20.56 25.68 -18.61
N VAL A 68 21.05 24.74 -19.43
CA VAL A 68 20.22 23.64 -19.99
C VAL A 68 19.69 22.76 -18.86
N GLY A 69 20.54 22.40 -17.90
CA GLY A 69 20.15 21.68 -16.68
C GLY A 69 19.09 22.42 -15.89
N ALA A 70 19.25 23.74 -15.67
CA ALA A 70 18.27 24.55 -14.97
C ALA A 70 16.93 24.65 -15.72
N ALA A 71 16.94 24.77 -17.05
CA ALA A 71 15.74 24.77 -17.89
C ALA A 71 14.96 23.45 -17.80
N LEU A 72 15.67 22.31 -17.88
CA LEU A 72 15.11 20.97 -17.69
C LEU A 72 14.42 20.85 -16.32
N LEU A 73 15.08 21.32 -15.26
CA LEU A 73 14.54 21.27 -13.91
C LEU A 73 13.29 22.13 -13.75
N LEU A 74 13.25 23.31 -14.38
CA LEU A 74 12.09 24.19 -14.39
C LEU A 74 10.90 23.58 -15.15
N GLY A 75 11.16 22.81 -16.20
CA GLY A 75 10.15 22.03 -16.94
C GLY A 75 9.59 20.85 -16.14
N HIS A 76 10.41 20.24 -15.29
CA HIS A 76 10.04 19.10 -14.43
C HIS A 76 9.28 19.52 -13.15
N VAL A 77 9.01 20.81 -12.92
CA VAL A 77 8.28 21.23 -11.71
C VAL A 77 6.81 20.76 -11.78
N ARG A 78 6.32 20.19 -10.66
CA ARG A 78 5.01 19.51 -10.56
C ARG A 78 3.81 20.41 -10.86
N SER A 79 3.91 21.73 -10.73
CA SER A 79 2.79 22.64 -10.96
C SER A 79 2.83 23.31 -12.34
N ARG A 80 1.74 23.18 -13.12
CA ARG A 80 1.60 23.78 -14.47
C ARG A 80 1.73 25.31 -14.50
N ARG A 81 1.44 25.99 -13.38
CA ARG A 81 1.64 27.44 -13.25
C ARG A 81 3.13 27.78 -13.09
N GLN A 82 3.86 27.07 -12.21
CA GLN A 82 5.29 27.30 -12.02
C GLN A 82 6.10 26.91 -13.26
N ALA A 83 5.74 25.84 -13.97
CA ALA A 83 6.42 25.47 -15.21
C ALA A 83 6.32 26.58 -16.27
N ARG A 84 5.16 27.23 -16.42
CA ARG A 84 4.95 28.37 -17.33
C ARG A 84 5.71 29.63 -16.89
N VAL A 85 5.69 29.95 -15.59
CA VAL A 85 6.48 31.06 -15.03
C VAL A 85 7.97 30.78 -15.26
N GLY A 86 8.40 29.53 -15.09
CA GLY A 86 9.76 29.10 -15.38
C GLY A 86 10.16 29.31 -16.84
N LEU A 87 9.30 28.92 -17.78
CA LEU A 87 9.53 29.18 -19.21
C LEU A 87 9.70 30.67 -19.50
N ALA A 88 8.86 31.53 -18.92
CA ALA A 88 8.98 32.98 -19.08
C ALA A 88 10.31 33.51 -18.52
N ILE A 89 10.77 32.99 -17.38
CA ILE A 89 12.08 33.33 -16.79
C ILE A 89 13.21 32.88 -17.73
N VAL A 90 13.19 31.63 -18.20
CA VAL A 90 14.19 31.06 -19.11
C VAL A 90 14.30 31.88 -20.40
N VAL A 91 13.17 32.15 -21.05
CA VAL A 91 13.15 32.91 -22.31
C VAL A 91 13.57 34.36 -22.08
N GLY A 92 13.03 35.01 -21.04
CA GLY A 92 13.37 36.40 -20.73
C GLY A 92 14.86 36.59 -20.41
N SER A 93 15.44 35.71 -19.61
CA SER A 93 16.87 35.74 -19.28
C SER A 93 17.76 35.38 -20.47
N ALA A 94 17.38 34.40 -21.30
CA ALA A 94 18.09 34.09 -22.55
C ALA A 94 18.13 35.30 -23.51
N LEU A 95 17.01 36.02 -23.65
CA LEU A 95 16.95 37.23 -24.47
C LEU A 95 17.82 38.37 -23.93
N ILE A 96 17.84 38.58 -22.61
CA ILE A 96 18.72 39.57 -21.95
C ILE A 96 20.19 39.22 -22.20
N VAL A 97 20.54 37.93 -22.13
CA VAL A 97 21.91 37.46 -22.38
C VAL A 97 22.34 37.70 -23.83
N VAL A 98 21.48 37.43 -24.80
CA VAL A 98 21.77 37.70 -26.23
C VAL A 98 21.88 39.20 -26.51
N TYR A 99 20.98 40.01 -25.94
CA TYR A 99 20.98 41.46 -26.14
C TYR A 99 22.27 42.13 -25.66
N ASN A 100 22.88 41.62 -24.58
CA ASN A 100 24.09 42.21 -24.03
C ASN A 100 25.39 41.69 -24.65
N GLN A 101 25.32 40.79 -25.64
CA GLN A 101 26.50 40.26 -26.32
C GLN A 101 26.99 41.23 -27.42
N PRO A 102 28.24 41.72 -27.34
CA PRO A 102 28.81 42.53 -28.41
C PRO A 102 29.00 41.67 -29.67
N GLY A 103 28.39 42.07 -30.79
CA GLY A 103 28.50 41.36 -32.07
C GLY A 103 27.45 40.28 -32.31
N HIS A 104 26.37 40.24 -31.52
CA HIS A 104 25.22 39.34 -31.73
C HIS A 104 24.67 39.41 -33.17
N ALA A 105 24.33 38.24 -33.72
CA ALA A 105 23.59 38.16 -34.98
C ALA A 105 22.08 38.17 -34.70
N ALA A 106 21.26 38.64 -35.67
CA ALA A 106 19.80 38.57 -35.55
C ALA A 106 19.29 37.13 -35.34
N GLY A 107 20.03 36.12 -35.81
CA GLY A 107 19.72 34.71 -35.60
C GLY A 107 19.88 34.23 -34.15
N ASP A 108 20.74 34.87 -33.35
CA ASP A 108 21.02 34.44 -31.97
C ASP A 108 19.82 34.65 -31.04
N PHE A 109 18.99 35.65 -31.33
CA PHE A 109 17.73 35.90 -30.63
C PHE A 109 16.72 34.76 -30.78
N ILE A 110 16.87 33.93 -31.81
CA ILE A 110 16.01 32.78 -32.05
C ILE A 110 16.71 31.50 -31.57
N PHE A 111 17.96 31.31 -31.97
CA PHE A 111 18.68 30.05 -31.76
C PHE A 111 18.97 29.78 -30.28
N VAL A 112 19.38 30.80 -29.52
CA VAL A 112 19.74 30.64 -28.11
C VAL A 112 18.49 30.32 -27.26
N PRO A 113 17.39 31.11 -27.30
CA PRO A 113 16.19 30.76 -26.56
C PRO A 113 15.58 29.43 -27.01
N ALA A 114 15.58 29.13 -28.32
CA ALA A 114 15.04 27.86 -28.83
C ALA A 114 15.72 26.65 -28.19
N THR A 115 17.04 26.67 -28.02
CA THR A 115 17.74 25.53 -27.40
C THR A 115 17.35 25.32 -25.94
N PHE A 116 17.19 26.40 -25.17
CA PHE A 116 16.73 26.30 -23.78
C PHE A 116 15.25 25.91 -23.67
N VAL A 117 14.41 26.35 -24.62
CA VAL A 117 13.02 25.90 -24.72
C VAL A 117 12.95 24.40 -25.02
N ILE A 118 13.83 23.87 -25.88
CA ILE A 118 13.92 22.42 -26.11
C ILE A 118 14.30 21.68 -24.82
N GLY A 119 15.29 22.16 -24.07
CA GLY A 119 15.63 21.61 -22.75
C GLY A 119 14.44 21.64 -21.79
N TRP A 120 13.71 22.76 -21.72
CA TRP A 120 12.50 22.86 -20.91
C TRP A 120 11.40 21.89 -21.36
N LEU A 121 11.18 21.74 -22.68
CA LEU A 121 10.20 20.81 -23.25
C LEU A 121 10.53 19.36 -22.90
N VAL A 122 11.79 18.96 -22.94
CA VAL A 122 12.22 17.62 -22.51
C VAL A 122 11.87 17.39 -21.03
N GLY A 123 12.14 18.37 -20.17
CA GLY A 123 11.79 18.30 -18.74
C GLY A 123 10.27 18.21 -18.53
N PHE A 124 9.49 18.95 -19.31
CA PHE A 124 8.03 18.92 -19.29
C PHE A 124 7.48 17.57 -19.77
N ALA A 125 8.01 17.01 -20.85
CA ALA A 125 7.60 15.73 -21.40
C ALA A 125 7.94 14.56 -20.46
N LEU A 126 9.12 14.59 -19.83
CA LEU A 126 9.50 13.61 -18.80
C LEU A 126 8.54 13.63 -17.61
N ARG A 127 8.04 14.81 -17.23
CA ARG A 127 7.02 14.95 -16.18
C ARG A 127 5.73 14.23 -16.55
N GLU A 128 5.24 14.45 -17.77
CA GLU A 128 4.00 13.83 -18.25
C GLU A 128 4.13 12.30 -18.31
N ARG A 129 5.28 11.80 -18.78
CA ARG A 129 5.59 10.36 -18.76
C ARG A 129 5.66 9.78 -17.34
N ALA A 130 6.25 10.50 -16.40
CA ALA A 130 6.31 10.05 -15.00
C ALA A 130 4.92 10.02 -14.35
N GLU A 131 4.09 11.05 -14.60
CA GLU A 131 2.70 11.10 -14.13
C GLU A 131 1.86 9.94 -14.72
N GLU A 132 2.04 9.63 -16.01
CA GLU A 132 1.40 8.48 -16.67
C GLU A 132 1.84 7.14 -16.09
N ALA A 133 3.14 6.97 -15.83
CA ALA A 133 3.71 5.76 -15.26
C ALA A 133 3.21 5.53 -13.82
N GLU A 134 3.26 6.55 -12.96
CA GLU A 134 2.71 6.48 -11.60
C GLU A 134 1.22 6.11 -11.62
N ALA A 135 0.45 6.70 -12.54
CA ALA A 135 -0.97 6.38 -12.69
C ALA A 135 -1.21 4.95 -13.21
N ALA A 136 -0.31 4.43 -14.06
CA ALA A 136 -0.38 3.05 -14.54
C ALA A 136 -0.04 2.04 -13.44
N GLU A 137 1.01 2.29 -12.65
CA GLU A 137 1.38 1.49 -11.49
C GLU A 137 0.26 1.44 -10.44
N GLN A 138 -0.36 2.59 -10.14
CA GLN A 138 -1.50 2.65 -9.22
C GLN A 138 -2.70 1.85 -9.74
N ARG A 139 -2.96 1.87 -11.05
CA ARG A 139 -4.02 1.07 -11.67
C ARG A 139 -3.71 -0.42 -11.62
N ALA A 140 -2.48 -0.83 -11.92
CA ALA A 140 -2.04 -2.21 -11.83
C ALA A 140 -2.16 -2.75 -10.40
N ALA A 141 -1.67 -1.99 -9.40
CA ALA A 141 -1.75 -2.37 -7.99
C ALA A 141 -3.18 -2.43 -7.45
N ARG A 142 -4.13 -1.71 -8.05
CA ARG A 142 -5.57 -1.84 -7.72
C ARG A 142 -6.16 -3.09 -8.35
N ALA A 143 -5.88 -3.33 -9.63
CA ALA A 143 -6.36 -4.52 -10.34
C ALA A 143 -5.85 -5.82 -9.71
N GLU A 144 -4.61 -5.85 -9.22
CA GLU A 144 -4.05 -7.01 -8.53
C GLU A 144 -4.75 -7.29 -7.20
N ARG A 145 -5.00 -6.24 -6.41
CA ARG A 145 -5.78 -6.36 -5.16
C ARG A 145 -7.21 -6.83 -5.39
N GLU A 146 -7.87 -6.34 -6.43
CA GLU A 146 -9.21 -6.79 -6.81
C GLU A 146 -9.21 -8.26 -7.24
N ARG A 147 -8.24 -8.69 -8.06
CA ARG A 147 -8.10 -10.10 -8.46
C ARG A 147 -7.89 -11.01 -7.26
N GLU A 148 -7.03 -10.63 -6.32
CA GLU A 148 -6.83 -11.41 -5.09
C GLU A 148 -8.11 -11.48 -4.25
N ALA A 149 -8.85 -10.38 -4.11
CA ALA A 149 -10.11 -10.37 -3.38
C ALA A 149 -11.14 -11.28 -4.05
N THR A 150 -11.31 -11.19 -5.36
CA THR A 150 -12.23 -12.06 -6.12
C THR A 150 -11.81 -13.52 -6.04
N ALA A 151 -10.52 -13.83 -6.13
CA ALA A 151 -10.02 -15.20 -6.01
C ALA A 151 -10.31 -15.79 -4.61
N ARG A 152 -10.14 -15.00 -3.54
CA ARG A 152 -10.46 -15.45 -2.17
C ARG A 152 -11.96 -15.70 -1.99
N VAL A 153 -12.80 -14.85 -2.56
CA VAL A 153 -14.26 -15.04 -2.54
C VAL A 153 -14.65 -16.30 -3.32
N ALA A 154 -14.14 -16.48 -4.53
CA ALA A 154 -14.42 -17.66 -5.35
C ALA A 154 -13.99 -18.96 -4.65
N VAL A 155 -12.81 -18.99 -4.01
CA VAL A 155 -12.35 -20.15 -3.23
C VAL A 155 -13.26 -20.42 -2.03
N ALA A 156 -13.73 -19.38 -1.33
CA ALA A 156 -14.65 -19.55 -0.20
C ALA A 156 -16.03 -20.07 -0.64
N GLU A 157 -16.55 -19.57 -1.76
CA GLU A 157 -17.79 -20.05 -2.37
C GLU A 157 -17.68 -21.52 -2.78
N GLU A 158 -16.58 -21.90 -3.44
CA GLU A 158 -16.35 -23.28 -3.86
C GLU A 158 -16.19 -24.23 -2.68
N ARG A 159 -15.47 -23.83 -1.62
CA ARG A 159 -15.39 -24.62 -0.38
C ARG A 159 -16.76 -24.85 0.25
N THR A 160 -17.63 -23.84 0.21
CA THR A 160 -19.00 -23.95 0.73
C THR A 160 -19.84 -24.87 -0.14
N ARG A 161 -19.68 -24.82 -1.47
CA ARG A 161 -20.35 -25.73 -2.41
C ARG A 161 -19.91 -27.18 -2.19
N ILE A 162 -18.60 -27.43 -2.15
CA ILE A 162 -18.03 -28.76 -1.89
C ILE A 162 -18.56 -29.33 -0.56
N ALA A 163 -18.59 -28.52 0.51
CA ALA A 163 -19.11 -28.98 1.80
C ALA A 163 -20.59 -29.44 1.72
N ARG A 164 -21.43 -28.76 0.93
CA ARG A 164 -22.84 -29.15 0.73
C ARG A 164 -22.96 -30.42 -0.10
N GLU A 165 -22.23 -30.50 -1.21
CA GLU A 165 -22.23 -31.71 -2.06
C GLU A 165 -21.75 -32.94 -1.29
N LEU A 166 -20.69 -32.79 -0.49
CA LEU A 166 -20.21 -33.86 0.39
C LEU A 166 -21.25 -34.23 1.44
N HIS A 167 -21.91 -33.25 2.07
CA HIS A 167 -22.93 -33.54 3.07
C HIS A 167 -24.12 -34.29 2.47
N ASP A 168 -24.61 -33.86 1.31
CA ASP A 168 -25.76 -34.49 0.65
C ASP A 168 -25.45 -35.94 0.27
N VAL A 169 -24.28 -36.19 -0.32
CA VAL A 169 -23.84 -37.55 -0.68
C VAL A 169 -23.67 -38.44 0.57
N VAL A 170 -23.04 -37.92 1.64
CA VAL A 170 -22.82 -38.68 2.88
C VAL A 170 -24.14 -38.94 3.62
N ALA A 171 -24.97 -37.92 3.81
CA ALA A 171 -26.25 -38.05 4.50
C ALA A 171 -27.20 -39.01 3.78
N HIS A 172 -27.23 -38.96 2.45
CA HIS A 172 -28.00 -39.89 1.65
C HIS A 172 -27.48 -41.34 1.79
N SER A 173 -26.16 -41.55 1.64
CA SER A 173 -25.55 -42.88 1.72
C SER A 173 -25.75 -43.54 3.08
N VAL A 174 -25.57 -42.80 4.17
CA VAL A 174 -25.80 -43.31 5.53
C VAL A 174 -27.29 -43.57 5.79
N SER A 175 -28.20 -42.73 5.27
CA SER A 175 -29.65 -42.96 5.41
C SER A 175 -30.08 -44.26 4.73
N VAL A 176 -29.57 -44.54 3.51
CA VAL A 176 -29.83 -45.80 2.80
C VAL A 176 -29.27 -47.00 3.57
N MET A 177 -28.06 -46.89 4.13
CA MET A 177 -27.46 -47.95 4.94
C MET A 177 -28.31 -48.27 6.18
N VAL A 178 -28.76 -47.25 6.92
CA VAL A 178 -29.63 -47.43 8.10
C VAL A 178 -30.96 -48.09 7.72
N LEU A 179 -31.56 -47.69 6.59
CA LEU A 179 -32.78 -48.32 6.07
C LEU A 179 -32.56 -49.79 5.69
N GLN A 180 -31.45 -50.11 5.03
CA GLN A 180 -31.10 -51.48 4.66
C GLN A 180 -30.87 -52.36 5.91
N VAL A 181 -30.12 -51.87 6.90
CA VAL A 181 -29.89 -52.54 8.18
C VAL A 181 -31.22 -52.82 8.90
N GLY A 182 -32.12 -51.84 8.96
CA GLY A 182 -33.45 -52.00 9.54
C GLY A 182 -34.30 -53.05 8.81
N ALA A 183 -34.23 -53.08 7.47
CA ALA A 183 -34.95 -54.06 6.65
C ALA A 183 -34.41 -55.49 6.82
N VAL A 184 -33.09 -55.66 6.93
CA VAL A 184 -32.46 -56.96 7.21
C VAL A 184 -32.87 -57.47 8.59
N ARG A 185 -32.78 -56.63 9.62
CA ARG A 185 -33.22 -56.98 10.98
C ARG A 185 -34.68 -57.40 11.03
N HIS A 186 -35.57 -56.72 10.30
CA HIS A 186 -37.00 -57.05 10.30
C HIS A 186 -37.33 -58.40 9.63
N ARG A 187 -36.44 -58.92 8.78
CA ARG A 187 -36.62 -60.22 8.10
C ARG A 187 -35.89 -61.38 8.78
N MET A 188 -35.09 -61.12 9.82
CA MET A 188 -34.35 -62.16 10.54
C MET A 188 -35.27 -62.97 11.48
N PRO A 189 -35.14 -64.32 11.52
CA PRO A 189 -35.85 -65.16 12.48
C PRO A 189 -35.42 -64.93 13.94
N GLU A 190 -36.29 -65.20 14.91
CA GLU A 190 -36.01 -65.07 16.37
C GLU A 190 -34.82 -65.91 16.85
N SER A 191 -34.42 -66.95 16.10
CA SER A 191 -33.25 -67.77 16.41
C SER A 191 -31.91 -67.02 16.33
N TYR A 192 -31.88 -65.85 15.70
CA TYR A 192 -30.68 -65.00 15.53
C TYR A 192 -30.74 -63.75 16.43
N ALA A 193 -31.10 -63.93 17.70
CA ALA A 193 -31.29 -62.83 18.64
C ALA A 193 -30.03 -61.95 18.81
N GLU A 194 -28.84 -62.55 18.80
CA GLU A 194 -27.55 -61.87 18.95
C GLU A 194 -27.22 -61.00 17.72
N ASP A 195 -27.46 -61.50 16.50
CA ASP A 195 -27.28 -60.72 15.25
C ASP A 195 -28.28 -59.56 15.15
N CYS A 196 -29.53 -59.78 15.57
CA CYS A 196 -30.56 -58.75 15.63
C CYS A 196 -30.19 -57.59 16.57
N GLU A 197 -29.55 -57.90 17.72
CA GLU A 197 -29.05 -56.89 18.64
C GLU A 197 -27.87 -56.11 18.04
N ALA A 198 -26.92 -56.79 17.39
CA ALA A 198 -25.81 -56.16 16.69
C ALA A 198 -26.29 -55.20 15.59
N LEU A 199 -27.24 -55.62 14.74
CA LEU A 199 -27.87 -54.78 13.70
C LEU A 199 -28.61 -53.57 14.30
N LYS A 200 -29.27 -53.73 15.45
CA LYS A 200 -29.92 -52.63 16.17
C LYS A 200 -28.91 -51.58 16.65
N ASN A 201 -27.75 -52.01 17.16
CA ASN A 201 -26.68 -51.09 17.54
C ASN A 201 -26.15 -50.33 16.33
N VAL A 202 -25.93 -50.99 15.18
CA VAL A 202 -25.50 -50.32 13.93
C VAL A 202 -26.53 -49.31 13.44
N GLU A 203 -27.83 -49.66 13.46
CA GLU A 203 -28.93 -48.75 13.10
C GLU A 203 -28.93 -47.49 13.98
N GLN A 204 -28.74 -47.69 15.30
CA GLN A 204 -28.74 -46.60 16.28
C GLN A 204 -27.51 -45.71 16.13
N THR A 205 -26.32 -46.27 15.94
CA THR A 205 -25.10 -45.50 15.68
C THR A 205 -25.21 -44.68 14.39
N GLY A 206 -25.76 -45.25 13.31
CA GLY A 206 -25.99 -44.52 12.05
C GLY A 206 -27.00 -43.38 12.20
N ARG A 207 -28.07 -43.57 12.98
CA ARG A 207 -29.03 -42.50 13.31
C ARG A 207 -28.41 -41.38 14.13
N THR A 208 -27.60 -41.73 15.13
CA THR A 208 -26.89 -40.74 15.96
C THR A 208 -25.91 -39.92 15.12
N ALA A 209 -25.11 -40.57 14.27
CA ALA A 209 -24.16 -39.88 13.39
C ALA A 209 -24.84 -38.89 12.43
N LEU A 210 -26.01 -39.24 11.86
CA LEU A 210 -26.82 -38.34 11.03
C LEU A 210 -27.36 -37.14 11.83
N ALA A 211 -27.76 -37.35 13.08
CA ALA A 211 -28.25 -36.28 13.95
C ALA A 211 -27.14 -35.29 14.34
N GLU A 212 -25.95 -35.80 14.69
CA GLU A 212 -24.79 -34.97 15.02
C GLU A 212 -24.30 -34.13 13.83
N MET A 213 -24.28 -34.70 12.62
CA MET A 213 -23.92 -33.94 11.41
C MET A 213 -24.93 -32.82 11.09
N ARG A 214 -26.24 -33.06 11.24
CA ARG A 214 -27.27 -32.03 11.04
C ARG A 214 -27.15 -30.90 12.06
N TRP A 215 -26.85 -31.25 13.31
CA TRP A 215 -26.64 -30.28 14.37
C TRP A 215 -25.43 -29.38 14.09
N LEU A 216 -24.30 -29.92 13.63
CA LEU A 216 -23.12 -29.12 13.26
C LEU A 216 -23.40 -28.13 12.11
N LEU A 217 -24.24 -28.50 11.13
CA LEU A 217 -24.63 -27.61 10.04
C LEU A 217 -25.61 -26.52 10.49
N ASP A 218 -26.57 -26.85 11.35
CA ASP A 218 -27.49 -25.86 11.93
C ASP A 218 -26.73 -24.86 12.80
N ALA A 219 -25.74 -25.31 13.58
CA ALA A 219 -24.87 -24.44 14.37
C ALA A 219 -24.10 -23.45 13.49
N MET A 220 -23.52 -23.88 12.35
CA MET A 220 -22.86 -22.97 11.40
C MET A 220 -23.82 -22.02 10.68
N ARG A 221 -25.12 -22.34 10.64
CA ARG A 221 -26.16 -21.49 10.02
C ARG A 221 -26.72 -20.45 11.02
N TYR A 222 -26.58 -20.70 12.32
CA TYR A 222 -27.09 -19.87 13.41
C TYR A 222 -26.09 -18.85 13.99
N ASP A 223 -24.82 -18.87 13.57
CA ASP A 223 -23.83 -17.82 13.91
C ASP A 223 -24.12 -16.45 13.24
N GLY A 224 -25.26 -16.31 12.57
CA GLY A 224 -25.88 -15.03 12.21
C GLY A 224 -26.86 -14.47 13.26
N GLY A 225 -27.19 -15.21 14.33
CA GLY A 225 -28.13 -14.76 15.36
C GLY A 225 -28.25 -15.75 16.51
N GLY A 226 -27.50 -15.54 17.58
CA GLY A 226 -27.32 -16.50 18.67
C GLY A 226 -28.58 -17.14 19.24
N SER A 227 -28.54 -18.46 19.36
CA SER A 227 -29.25 -19.17 20.42
C SER A 227 -28.42 -20.37 20.87
N SER A 228 -28.07 -20.37 22.15
CA SER A 228 -27.35 -21.43 22.84
C SER A 228 -28.32 -22.55 23.18
N TRP A 229 -28.18 -23.68 22.48
CA TRP A 229 -28.84 -24.94 22.86
C TRP A 229 -27.77 -26.02 23.05
N HIS A 230 -27.69 -26.56 24.27
CA HIS A 230 -26.88 -27.73 24.61
C HIS A 230 -27.78 -28.97 24.58
N PRO A 231 -27.43 -30.04 23.82
CA PRO A 231 -28.12 -31.31 23.93
C PRO A 231 -27.69 -31.99 25.25
N THR A 232 -28.66 -32.38 26.06
CA THR A 232 -28.44 -33.21 27.25
C THR A 232 -28.06 -34.63 26.85
N PRO A 233 -27.02 -35.24 27.43
CA PRO A 233 -26.70 -36.64 27.20
C PRO A 233 -27.80 -37.51 27.84
N VAL A 234 -28.35 -38.44 27.05
CA VAL A 234 -29.29 -39.44 27.59
C VAL A 234 -28.50 -40.39 28.49
N SER A 235 -28.79 -40.36 29.79
CA SER A 235 -28.20 -41.27 30.76
C SER A 235 -28.70 -42.70 30.49
N ALA A 236 -27.82 -43.55 29.97
CA ALA A 236 -28.02 -44.99 29.98
C ALA A 236 -27.85 -45.49 31.43
N SER A 237 -28.98 -45.77 32.08
CA SER A 237 -29.00 -46.58 33.29
C SER A 237 -28.77 -48.04 32.92
N SER A 238 -27.56 -48.55 33.13
CA SER A 238 -27.38 -49.98 33.45
C SER A 238 -26.11 -50.18 34.27
N THR A 239 -26.32 -50.88 35.37
CA THR A 239 -25.39 -51.29 36.41
C THR A 239 -24.31 -52.21 35.82
N GLY A 240 -23.06 -51.81 35.95
CA GLY A 240 -21.88 -52.63 35.65
C GLY A 240 -20.66 -51.98 36.26
N SER A 241 -20.43 -52.22 37.55
CA SER A 241 -19.28 -51.70 38.28
C SER A 241 -17.99 -52.36 37.76
N TRP A 242 -17.26 -51.66 36.92
CA TRP A 242 -15.83 -51.91 36.73
C TRP A 242 -15.09 -50.80 37.47
N THR A 243 -14.64 -51.09 38.69
CA THR A 243 -13.66 -50.27 39.40
C THR A 243 -12.32 -50.43 38.71
N MET A 244 -12.03 -49.51 37.79
CA MET A 244 -10.70 -49.34 37.21
C MET A 244 -9.90 -48.47 38.18
N SER A 245 -9.08 -49.11 39.01
CA SER A 245 -8.10 -48.45 39.87
C SER A 245 -7.08 -47.69 39.02
N ALA A 246 -7.11 -46.36 39.09
CA ALA A 246 -6.09 -45.51 38.49
C ALA A 246 -4.77 -45.59 39.30
N PRO A 247 -3.61 -45.75 38.65
CA PRO A 247 -2.33 -45.60 39.32
C PRO A 247 -2.10 -44.14 39.71
N GLN A 248 -1.65 -43.94 40.94
CA GLN A 248 -1.25 -42.64 41.47
C GLN A 248 -0.09 -42.07 40.66
N GLY A 249 -0.23 -40.82 40.21
CA GLY A 249 0.88 -39.99 39.77
C GLY A 249 0.67 -39.31 38.42
N CYS A 250 0.10 -38.10 38.42
CA CYS A 250 0.50 -37.01 37.55
C CYS A 250 -0.17 -35.69 38.01
N PRO A 251 0.59 -34.63 38.34
CA PRO A 251 0.03 -33.33 38.67
C PRO A 251 -0.17 -32.51 37.40
N CYS A 252 -1.43 -32.28 36.99
CA CYS A 252 -1.74 -31.22 36.03
C CYS A 252 -2.80 -30.28 36.63
N GLU A 253 -2.33 -29.07 36.89
CA GLU A 253 -3.03 -27.93 37.45
C GLU A 253 -3.99 -27.33 36.41
N CYS A 254 -5.30 -27.45 36.65
CA CYS A 254 -6.33 -26.74 35.89
C CYS A 254 -6.28 -25.24 36.23
N ARG A 255 -5.62 -24.44 35.39
CA ARG A 255 -5.67 -22.98 35.45
C ARG A 255 -6.70 -22.46 34.44
N SER A 256 -7.83 -22.00 34.94
CA SER A 256 -8.77 -21.19 34.16
C SER A 256 -8.15 -19.83 33.84
N VAL A 257 -8.06 -19.47 32.56
CA VAL A 257 -7.76 -18.10 32.13
C VAL A 257 -8.77 -17.70 31.06
N ALA A 258 -9.66 -16.81 31.49
CA ALA A 258 -10.57 -16.05 30.66
C ALA A 258 -9.82 -15.15 29.66
N SER A 259 -10.41 -15.05 28.46
CA SER A 259 -10.38 -13.93 27.51
C SER A 259 -9.27 -12.86 27.66
N ARG A 260 -8.34 -12.85 26.70
CA ARG A 260 -7.60 -11.63 26.35
C ARG A 260 -8.23 -11.00 25.10
N LEU A 261 -9.08 -10.02 25.34
CA LEU A 261 -9.34 -8.95 24.40
C LEU A 261 -8.13 -8.01 24.33
N ASN A 262 -7.86 -7.60 23.10
CA ASN A 262 -6.89 -6.66 22.60
C ASN A 262 -6.73 -5.38 23.47
N CYS A 263 -5.50 -5.04 23.86
CA CYS A 263 -5.16 -3.70 24.37
C CYS A 263 -4.30 -2.95 23.34
N HIS A 264 -4.82 -1.83 22.83
CA HIS A 264 -4.06 -0.80 22.13
C HIS A 264 -3.17 0.00 23.10
N PRO A 265 -2.01 0.52 22.66
CA PRO A 265 -1.16 1.38 23.49
C PRO A 265 -1.73 2.80 23.58
N ALA A 266 -1.80 3.33 24.80
CA ALA A 266 -2.27 4.66 25.11
C ALA A 266 -1.23 5.74 24.75
N SER A 267 -1.65 6.71 23.94
CA SER A 267 -0.97 7.99 23.75
C SER A 267 -1.30 8.95 24.90
N THR A 268 -0.27 9.57 25.45
CA THR A 268 -0.27 10.74 26.34
C THR A 268 -1.22 11.86 25.91
N SER A 269 -2.13 12.28 26.80
CA SER A 269 -2.50 13.69 26.90
C SER A 269 -2.94 14.05 28.33
N ARG A 270 -2.28 15.07 28.88
CA ARG A 270 -2.70 15.79 30.08
C ARG A 270 -4.00 16.53 29.76
N ARG A 271 -5.02 16.41 30.61
CA ARG A 271 -6.00 17.49 30.80
C ARG A 271 -6.50 17.53 32.24
N THR A 272 -6.33 18.71 32.78
CA THR A 272 -6.69 19.26 34.08
C THR A 272 -8.17 19.09 34.39
N GLY A 273 -8.46 18.83 35.67
CA GLY A 273 -9.80 18.53 36.16
C GLY A 273 -10.77 19.71 36.19
N SER A 274 -12.05 19.37 36.30
CA SER A 274 -13.03 20.17 37.03
C SER A 274 -14.08 19.22 37.61
N CYS A 275 -14.24 19.27 38.92
CA CYS A 275 -15.22 18.49 39.67
C CYS A 275 -16.44 19.40 39.84
N ARG A 276 -17.58 19.07 39.22
CA ARG A 276 -18.85 19.78 39.45
C ARG A 276 -19.83 18.85 40.15
N ARG A 277 -20.01 19.14 41.44
CA ARG A 277 -20.99 18.59 42.37
C ARG A 277 -22.41 18.91 41.87
N ALA A 278 -23.23 17.88 41.63
CA ALA A 278 -24.68 18.02 41.49
C ALA A 278 -25.34 17.58 42.80
N SER A 279 -26.03 18.52 43.41
CA SER A 279 -26.78 18.45 44.66
C SER A 279 -28.06 17.62 44.52
N ARG A 280 -28.33 16.81 45.55
CA ARG A 280 -29.64 16.24 45.88
C ARG A 280 -30.60 17.34 46.36
N THR A 281 -31.84 17.31 45.89
CA THR A 281 -33.08 17.74 46.56
C THR A 281 -34.20 16.94 45.88
N SER A 282 -34.73 15.93 46.58
CA SER A 282 -36.05 15.90 47.24
C SER A 282 -37.19 15.73 46.26
#